data_AF-A2DNS6-F1
#
_entry.id   AF-A2DNS6-F1
#
_cell.length_a   1.000
_cell.length_b   1.000
_cell.length_c   1.000
_cell.angle_alpha   90.00
_cell.angle_beta   90.00
_cell.angle_gamma   90.00
#
_symmetry.space_group_name_H-M   'P 1'
#
loop_
_entity.id
_entity.type
_entity.pdbx_description
1 polymer ?
#
loop_
_entity_poly.entity_id
_entity_poly.type
_entity_poly.pdbx_seq_one_letter_code
_entity_poly.pdbx_strand_id
1 'polypeptide(L)'
;MTQPNPNNCKHQYTYYHPSGFKVIKCERDLPKRYPSWIKVNNFATDYPPYETLNIPIDEKIIQYFKTHAKLIPDIVYFKGYRPVSYFDLLRFNRFFTLTNEDVTNLGRFAMREFLEYYGAKHFQEIHYFLANKFACVMEGIITDYAILHDAGEDLIQSIKELAKGMKYTYDFTFRDQWIPYNHYCVLPCIHYKTGKYTDISNYSLEDLGLEELHVVKCRWPGRVDQNNSQCYLL
;
A
#
# COMPACT_ATOMS: atom_id res chain seq x y z
N MET A 1 -21.78 47.70 1.07
CA MET A 1 -21.63 46.23 1.14
C MET A 1 -21.31 45.75 -0.26
N THR A 2 -20.05 45.45 -0.53
CA THR A 2 -19.57 44.89 -1.80
C THR A 2 -19.15 43.46 -1.51
N GLN A 3 -19.79 42.49 -2.17
CA GLN A 3 -19.44 41.07 -2.07
C GLN A 3 -18.04 40.85 -2.69
N PRO A 4 -17.16 40.04 -2.08
CA PRO A 4 -15.93 39.65 -2.72
C PRO A 4 -16.19 38.58 -3.80
N ASN A 5 -15.56 38.82 -4.94
CA ASN A 5 -15.55 38.05 -6.18
C ASN A 5 -14.92 36.65 -5.99
N PRO A 6 -15.55 35.53 -6.44
CA PRO A 6 -15.06 34.17 -6.19
C PRO A 6 -13.87 33.71 -7.06
N ASN A 7 -13.37 34.52 -7.99
CA ASN A 7 -12.37 34.09 -8.98
C ASN A 7 -10.92 34.47 -8.66
N ASN A 8 -10.37 34.00 -7.52
CA ASN A 8 -8.94 34.12 -7.26
C ASN A 8 -8.34 32.86 -6.59
N CYS A 9 -8.43 31.71 -7.26
CA CYS A 9 -7.59 30.56 -6.95
C CYS A 9 -6.31 30.59 -7.79
N LYS A 10 -5.28 31.27 -7.28
CA LYS A 10 -3.89 31.12 -7.76
C LYS A 10 -2.93 30.96 -6.59
N HIS A 11 -2.99 29.83 -5.90
CA HIS A 11 -1.88 29.39 -5.08
C HIS A 11 -1.73 27.86 -5.14
N GLN A 12 -0.95 27.39 -6.11
CA GLN A 12 -0.41 26.04 -6.11
C GLN A 12 0.75 26.02 -5.11
N TYR A 13 0.53 25.51 -3.91
CA TYR A 13 1.63 25.16 -3.02
C TYR A 13 1.93 23.67 -3.15
N THR A 14 3.16 23.36 -3.53
CA THR A 14 3.71 22.01 -3.47
C THR A 14 4.49 21.93 -2.16
N TYR A 15 3.92 21.29 -1.15
CA TYR A 15 4.60 21.05 0.12
C TYR A 15 5.32 19.70 0.07
N TYR A 16 6.61 19.72 0.38
CA TYR A 16 7.44 18.54 0.58
C TYR A 16 7.48 18.23 2.08
N HIS A 17 7.19 17.00 2.49
CA HIS A 17 7.43 16.57 3.87
C HIS A 17 8.94 16.54 4.13
N PRO A 18 9.45 16.86 5.34
CA PRO A 18 10.89 16.83 5.68
C PRO A 18 11.62 15.50 5.47
N SER A 19 10.92 14.47 5.00
CA SER A 19 11.38 13.10 4.88
C SER A 19 11.29 12.56 3.44
N GLY A 20 11.24 13.43 2.42
CA GLY A 20 11.31 13.08 0.98
C GLY A 20 9.99 12.65 0.32
N PHE A 21 8.88 12.55 1.06
CA PHE A 21 7.61 12.13 0.47
C PHE A 21 6.93 13.25 -0.33
N LYS A 22 6.55 12.96 -1.57
CA LYS A 22 5.58 13.76 -2.33
C LYS A 22 4.21 13.56 -1.68
N VAL A 23 3.65 14.63 -1.13
CA VAL A 23 2.29 14.63 -0.57
C VAL A 23 1.31 14.32 -1.71
N ILE A 24 0.44 13.33 -1.50
CA ILE A 24 -0.66 13.05 -2.41
C ILE A 24 -1.54 14.30 -2.41
N LYS A 25 -1.59 15.01 -3.53
CA LYS A 25 -2.61 16.05 -3.71
C LYS A 25 -3.93 15.31 -3.85
N CYS A 26 -4.69 15.24 -2.77
CA CYS A 26 -6.11 14.96 -2.85
C CYS A 26 -6.66 16.04 -3.79
N GLU A 27 -7.16 15.64 -4.95
CA GLU A 27 -7.92 16.54 -5.81
C GLU A 27 -9.14 16.95 -4.98
N ARG A 28 -8.99 18.05 -4.25
CA ARG A 28 -10.09 18.80 -3.66
C ARG A 28 -11.07 19.04 -4.80
N ASP A 29 -12.15 18.26 -4.83
CA ASP A 29 -13.48 18.57 -5.39
C ASP A 29 -14.24 17.37 -5.99
N LEU A 30 -13.83 16.12 -5.74
CA LEU A 30 -14.77 15.00 -5.83
C LEU A 30 -14.70 14.14 -4.57
N PRO A 31 -15.75 14.10 -3.72
CA PRO A 31 -15.78 13.15 -2.63
C PRO A 31 -15.72 11.76 -3.24
N LYS A 32 -14.62 11.05 -3.00
CA LYS A 32 -14.58 9.61 -3.22
C LYS A 32 -15.81 9.06 -2.51
N ARG A 33 -16.67 8.35 -3.27
CA ARG A 33 -17.79 7.65 -2.67
C ARG A 33 -17.20 6.47 -1.90
N TYR A 34 -16.97 6.69 -0.62
CA TYR A 34 -16.62 5.64 0.30
C TYR A 34 -17.77 4.62 0.33
N PRO A 35 -17.48 3.31 0.42
CA PRO A 35 -18.48 2.35 0.88
C PRO A 35 -19.13 2.89 2.16
N SER A 36 -20.44 2.69 2.32
CA SER A 36 -21.23 3.29 3.41
C SER A 36 -20.71 2.96 4.82
N TRP A 37 -19.89 1.91 4.95
CA TRP A 37 -19.29 1.48 6.19
C TRP A 37 -17.94 2.16 6.51
N ILE A 38 -17.22 2.77 5.55
CA ILE A 38 -16.01 3.56 5.85
C ILE A 38 -16.42 4.95 6.32
N LYS A 39 -15.95 5.33 7.52
CA LYS A 39 -16.21 6.66 8.09
C LYS A 39 -14.99 7.55 7.89
N VAL A 40 -15.18 8.66 7.19
CA VAL A 40 -14.15 9.69 7.06
C VAL A 40 -14.27 10.61 8.27
N ASN A 41 -13.19 10.71 9.04
CA ASN A 41 -13.15 11.63 10.17
C ASN A 41 -12.13 12.73 9.87
N ASN A 42 -12.59 13.97 9.88
CA ASN A 42 -11.69 15.12 9.80
C ASN A 42 -11.14 15.40 11.20
N PHE A 43 -10.22 14.57 11.70
CA PHE A 43 -9.53 14.87 12.95
C PHE A 43 -8.40 15.88 12.69
N ALA A 44 -8.33 16.91 13.53
CA ALA A 44 -7.17 17.79 13.58
C ALA A 44 -6.03 17.04 14.27
N THR A 45 -4.94 16.78 13.54
CA THR A 45 -3.70 16.24 14.12
C THR A 45 -2.62 17.31 14.09
N ASP A 46 -1.63 17.20 14.98
CA ASP A 46 -0.51 18.16 15.08
C ASP A 46 0.44 18.12 13.86
N TYR A 47 0.28 17.14 12.95
CA TYR A 47 1.13 16.95 11.78
C TYR A 47 0.30 16.96 10.48
N PRO A 48 0.38 18.02 9.65
CA PRO A 48 -0.36 18.08 8.39
C PRO A 48 0.20 17.08 7.33
N PRO A 49 -0.66 16.52 6.43
CA PRO A 49 -2.03 16.97 6.16
C PRO A 49 -3.16 16.17 6.85
N TYR A 50 -4.22 16.92 7.16
CA TYR A 50 -5.40 16.70 8.01
C TYR A 50 -6.48 15.74 7.50
N GLU A 51 -6.17 14.48 7.15
CA GLU A 51 -7.22 13.52 6.79
C GLU A 51 -6.89 12.11 7.34
N THR A 52 -7.60 11.70 8.39
CA THR A 52 -7.57 10.35 8.93
C THR A 52 -8.89 9.64 8.63
N LEU A 53 -8.86 8.32 8.64
CA LEU A 53 -10.01 7.47 8.33
C LEU A 53 -10.28 6.60 9.54
N ASN A 54 -11.56 6.36 9.80
CA ASN A 54 -11.99 5.27 10.65
C ASN A 54 -12.55 4.18 9.75
N ILE A 55 -11.82 3.06 9.71
CA ILE A 55 -12.08 1.97 8.79
C ILE A 55 -12.50 0.77 9.63
N PRO A 56 -13.82 0.55 9.81
CA PRO A 56 -14.27 -0.68 10.45
C PRO A 56 -13.93 -1.83 9.51
N ILE A 57 -13.11 -2.75 10.01
CA ILE A 57 -12.70 -3.95 9.27
C ILE A 57 -13.74 -5.03 9.53
N ASP A 58 -14.21 -5.67 8.46
CA ASP A 58 -15.14 -6.79 8.56
C ASP A 58 -14.53 -7.94 9.36
N GLU A 59 -15.27 -8.44 10.34
CA GLU A 59 -14.80 -9.50 11.24
C GLU A 59 -14.42 -10.77 10.48
N LYS A 60 -15.07 -11.08 9.35
CA LYS A 60 -14.67 -12.26 8.55
C LYS A 60 -13.26 -12.14 7.98
N ILE A 61 -12.81 -10.93 7.64
CA ILE A 61 -11.43 -10.67 7.19
C ILE A 61 -10.48 -10.93 8.35
N ILE A 62 -10.80 -10.42 9.54
CA ILE A 62 -9.99 -10.60 10.74
C ILE A 62 -9.87 -12.08 11.13
N GLN A 63 -10.97 -12.83 11.10
CA GLN A 63 -10.97 -14.26 11.44
C GLN A 63 -10.19 -15.09 10.41
N TYR A 64 -10.31 -14.76 9.13
CA TYR A 64 -9.49 -15.39 8.09
C TYR A 64 -8.00 -15.13 8.32
N PHE A 65 -7.62 -13.87 8.57
CA PHE A 65 -6.22 -13.51 8.81
C PHE A 65 -5.67 -14.23 10.05
N LYS A 66 -6.44 -14.29 11.15
CA LYS A 66 -6.04 -15.01 12.37
C LYS A 66 -5.83 -16.51 12.12
N THR A 67 -6.57 -17.10 11.19
CA THR A 67 -6.43 -18.53 10.87
C THR A 67 -5.17 -18.79 10.07
N HIS A 68 -4.89 -17.95 9.07
CA HIS A 68 -3.80 -18.19 8.12
C HIS A 68 -2.45 -17.58 8.55
N ALA A 69 -2.43 -16.62 9.47
CA ALA A 69 -1.19 -15.99 9.95
C ALA A 69 -0.45 -16.77 11.07
N LYS A 70 -1.09 -17.79 11.68
CA LYS A 70 -0.59 -18.48 12.89
C LYS A 70 0.72 -19.28 12.73
N LEU A 71 1.09 -19.65 11.51
CA LEU A 71 2.14 -20.64 11.25
C LEU A 71 3.40 -20.05 10.60
N ILE A 72 3.59 -18.74 10.70
CA ILE A 72 4.72 -18.06 10.07
C ILE A 72 5.87 -17.97 11.07
N PRO A 73 7.10 -18.33 10.67
CA PRO A 73 8.29 -18.01 11.44
C PRO A 73 8.42 -16.49 11.71
N ASP A 74 9.03 -16.13 12.84
CA ASP A 74 9.31 -14.72 13.17
C ASP A 74 10.20 -14.04 12.13
N ILE A 75 11.01 -14.84 11.42
CA ILE A 75 11.91 -14.40 10.36
C ILE A 75 11.55 -15.14 9.08
N VAL A 76 11.13 -14.39 8.06
CA VAL A 76 10.88 -14.92 6.72
C VAL A 76 11.86 -14.24 5.76
N TYR A 77 12.42 -15.01 4.84
CA TYR A 77 13.27 -14.48 3.77
C TYR A 77 12.60 -14.69 2.42
N PHE A 78 12.61 -13.66 1.58
CA PHE A 78 12.06 -13.65 0.23
C PHE A 78 13.13 -13.12 -0.72
N LYS A 79 13.59 -13.95 -1.65
CA LYS A 79 14.69 -13.61 -2.56
C LYS A 79 15.95 -13.07 -1.83
N GLY A 80 16.26 -13.67 -0.68
CA GLY A 80 17.39 -13.25 0.17
C GLY A 80 17.10 -12.05 1.08
N TYR A 81 15.89 -11.48 1.03
CA TYR A 81 15.50 -10.31 1.81
C TYR A 81 14.58 -10.66 2.98
N ARG A 82 14.82 -10.06 4.14
CA ARG A 82 13.93 -10.17 5.30
C ARG A 82 12.96 -8.98 5.31
N PRO A 83 11.68 -9.11 4.91
CA PRO A 83 10.69 -8.08 5.19
C PRO A 83 10.55 -7.89 6.69
N VAL A 84 10.61 -6.64 7.10
CA VAL A 84 10.53 -6.22 8.51
C VAL A 84 9.28 -5.41 8.79
N SER A 85 8.57 -4.97 7.75
CA SER A 85 7.32 -4.23 7.87
C SER A 85 6.32 -4.58 6.77
N TYR A 86 5.04 -4.34 7.05
CA TYR A 86 3.95 -4.46 6.07
C TYR A 86 4.25 -3.71 4.74
N PHE A 87 4.91 -2.55 4.81
CA PHE A 87 5.11 -1.72 3.61
C PHE A 87 6.26 -2.19 2.72
N ASP A 88 7.13 -3.06 3.20
CA ASP A 88 8.16 -3.69 2.35
C ASP A 88 7.52 -4.56 1.27
N LEU A 89 6.30 -5.06 1.55
CA LEU A 89 5.50 -5.80 0.60
C LEU A 89 5.10 -4.99 -0.64
N LEU A 90 5.07 -3.65 -0.57
CA LEU A 90 4.74 -2.81 -1.73
C LEU A 90 5.68 -3.06 -2.90
N ARG A 91 6.95 -3.37 -2.62
CA ARG A 91 7.93 -3.68 -3.66
C ARG A 91 7.59 -4.99 -4.37
N PHE A 92 7.44 -6.07 -3.60
CA PHE A 92 7.04 -7.39 -4.11
C PHE A 92 5.67 -7.36 -4.81
N ASN A 93 4.77 -6.51 -4.32
CA ASN A 93 3.42 -6.38 -4.83
C ASN A 93 3.31 -5.73 -6.22
N ARG A 94 4.34 -5.00 -6.67
CA ARG A 94 4.25 -4.21 -7.91
C ARG A 94 5.35 -4.51 -8.92
N PHE A 95 6.52 -4.93 -8.46
CA PHE A 95 7.71 -5.03 -9.32
C PHE A 95 8.23 -6.46 -9.50
N PHE A 96 7.55 -7.46 -8.93
CA PHE A 96 7.96 -8.85 -9.03
C PHE A 96 6.84 -9.76 -9.47
N THR A 97 7.17 -10.71 -10.35
CA THR A 97 6.36 -11.90 -10.56
C THR A 97 6.63 -12.87 -9.41
N LEU A 98 5.54 -13.32 -8.78
CA LEU A 98 5.52 -14.15 -7.59
C LEU A 98 5.07 -15.56 -7.95
N THR A 99 5.78 -16.55 -7.44
CA THR A 99 5.34 -17.96 -7.47
C THR A 99 4.20 -18.20 -6.48
N ASN A 100 3.55 -19.36 -6.55
CA ASN A 100 2.53 -19.73 -5.56
C ASN A 100 3.11 -19.78 -4.13
N GLU A 101 4.37 -20.19 -3.99
CA GLU A 101 5.06 -20.20 -2.70
C GLU A 101 5.31 -18.77 -2.19
N ASP A 102 5.78 -17.87 -3.05
CA ASP A 102 5.97 -16.45 -2.71
C ASP A 102 4.65 -15.83 -2.25
N VAL A 103 3.56 -16.04 -3.00
CA VAL A 103 2.22 -15.54 -2.65
C VAL A 103 1.77 -16.10 -1.31
N THR A 104 1.97 -17.40 -1.07
CA THR A 104 1.62 -18.05 0.20
C THR A 104 2.36 -17.40 1.36
N ASN A 105 3.68 -17.30 1.26
CA ASN A 105 4.52 -16.81 2.35
C ASN A 105 4.33 -15.30 2.57
N LEU A 106 4.32 -14.48 1.51
CA LEU A 106 4.10 -13.03 1.60
C LEU A 106 2.69 -12.71 2.07
N GLY A 107 1.68 -13.46 1.60
CA GLY A 107 0.29 -13.29 2.00
C GLY A 107 0.07 -13.55 3.48
N ARG A 108 0.64 -14.64 4.01
CA ARG A 108 0.63 -14.89 5.45
C ARG A 108 1.31 -13.76 6.21
N PHE A 109 2.51 -13.34 5.78
CA PHE A 109 3.24 -12.26 6.45
C PHE A 109 2.40 -10.96 6.46
N ALA A 110 1.81 -10.60 5.33
CA ALA A 110 0.92 -9.44 5.21
C ALA A 110 -0.25 -9.50 6.20
N MET A 111 -0.89 -10.67 6.34
CA MET A 111 -2.00 -10.86 7.28
C MET A 111 -1.57 -10.74 8.74
N ARG A 112 -0.40 -11.27 9.11
CA ARG A 112 0.16 -11.13 10.47
C ARG A 112 0.38 -9.65 10.80
N GLU A 113 1.14 -8.96 9.96
CA GLU A 113 1.44 -7.54 10.16
C GLU A 113 0.15 -6.72 10.19
N PHE A 114 -0.82 -6.99 9.29
CA PHE A 114 -2.12 -6.32 9.33
C PHE A 114 -2.83 -6.51 10.68
N LEU A 115 -2.82 -7.71 11.24
CA LEU A 115 -3.42 -8.01 12.54
C LEU A 115 -2.74 -7.27 13.69
N GLU A 116 -1.42 -7.07 13.62
CA GLU A 116 -0.70 -6.25 14.59
C GLU A 116 -1.18 -4.80 14.54
N TYR A 117 -1.29 -4.22 13.34
CA TYR A 117 -1.83 -2.87 13.18
C TYR A 117 -3.29 -2.76 13.65
N TYR A 118 -4.09 -3.80 13.38
CA TYR A 118 -5.48 -3.88 13.82
C TYR A 118 -5.61 -3.99 15.34
N GLY A 119 -4.82 -4.86 15.98
CA GLY A 119 -4.80 -5.04 17.43
C GLY A 119 -4.34 -3.78 18.18
N ALA A 120 -3.40 -3.02 17.59
CA ALA A 120 -2.96 -1.71 18.08
C ALA A 120 -3.96 -0.57 17.79
N LYS A 121 -5.14 -0.88 17.24
CA LYS A 121 -6.23 0.07 16.92
C LYS A 121 -5.87 1.14 15.87
N HIS A 122 -4.85 0.91 15.05
CA HIS A 122 -4.43 1.89 14.05
C HIS A 122 -5.48 2.21 12.99
N PHE A 123 -6.44 1.31 12.72
CA PHE A 123 -7.53 1.58 11.76
C PHE A 123 -8.68 2.45 12.31
N GLN A 124 -8.68 2.75 13.61
CA GLN A 124 -9.64 3.71 14.19
C GLN A 124 -9.30 5.16 13.79
N GLU A 125 -8.01 5.42 13.55
CA GLU A 125 -7.47 6.69 13.10
C GLU A 125 -6.23 6.43 12.23
N ILE A 126 -6.46 6.11 10.95
CA ILE A 126 -5.38 5.89 9.98
C ILE A 126 -5.27 7.03 8.99
N HIS A 127 -4.07 7.58 8.79
CA HIS A 127 -3.84 8.56 7.75
C HIS A 127 -4.10 7.97 6.35
N TYR A 128 -4.69 8.75 5.44
CA TYR A 128 -4.99 8.30 4.07
C TYR A 128 -3.77 7.71 3.34
N PHE A 129 -2.56 8.25 3.58
CA PHE A 129 -1.35 7.77 2.91
C PHE A 129 -0.97 6.36 3.35
N LEU A 130 -1.18 6.04 4.64
CA LEU A 130 -1.00 4.68 5.17
C LEU A 130 -2.11 3.78 4.66
N ALA A 131 -3.36 4.24 4.72
CA ALA A 131 -4.50 3.49 4.19
C ALA A 131 -4.30 3.11 2.71
N ASN A 132 -3.80 4.02 1.88
CA ASN A 132 -3.49 3.75 0.49
C ASN A 132 -2.44 2.64 0.30
N LYS A 133 -1.41 2.62 1.15
CA LYS A 133 -0.37 1.57 1.13
C LYS A 133 -0.93 0.22 1.56
N PHE A 134 -1.72 0.19 2.65
CA PHE A 134 -2.46 -1.00 3.08
C PHE A 134 -3.32 -1.55 1.96
N ALA A 135 -4.06 -0.67 1.29
CA ALA A 135 -4.94 -1.01 0.19
C ALA A 135 -4.23 -1.65 -0.99
N CYS A 136 -3.05 -1.13 -1.38
CA CYS A 136 -2.28 -1.68 -2.49
C CYS A 136 -1.83 -3.12 -2.20
N VAL A 137 -1.37 -3.41 -0.99
CA VAL A 137 -1.00 -4.77 -0.57
C VAL A 137 -2.25 -5.66 -0.44
N MET A 138 -3.37 -5.11 0.03
CA MET A 138 -4.65 -5.85 0.14
C MET A 138 -5.22 -6.28 -1.21
N GLU A 139 -5.33 -5.34 -2.16
CA GLU A 139 -5.72 -5.60 -3.56
C GLU A 139 -4.78 -6.60 -4.23
N GLY A 140 -3.55 -6.64 -3.72
CA GLY A 140 -2.48 -7.40 -4.28
C GLY A 140 -2.26 -8.76 -3.61
N ILE A 141 -1.10 -8.89 -2.98
CA ILE A 141 -0.62 -10.08 -2.26
C ILE A 141 -1.71 -10.76 -1.41
N ILE A 142 -2.53 -10.02 -0.64
CA ILE A 142 -3.55 -10.64 0.23
C ILE A 142 -4.71 -11.21 -0.60
N THR A 143 -5.18 -10.49 -1.62
CA THR A 143 -6.23 -11.00 -2.51
C THR A 143 -5.74 -12.21 -3.29
N ASP A 144 -4.51 -12.16 -3.81
CA ASP A 144 -3.90 -13.28 -4.54
C ASP A 144 -3.74 -14.51 -3.62
N TYR A 145 -3.34 -14.30 -2.36
CA TYR A 145 -3.31 -15.36 -1.34
C TYR A 145 -4.69 -15.99 -1.13
N ALA A 146 -5.72 -15.16 -0.95
CA ALA A 146 -7.07 -15.64 -0.70
C ALA A 146 -7.59 -16.48 -1.88
N ILE A 147 -7.31 -16.06 -3.11
CA ILE A 147 -7.65 -16.84 -4.32
C ILE A 147 -6.85 -18.14 -4.38
N LEU A 148 -5.53 -18.09 -4.18
CA LEU A 148 -4.67 -19.27 -4.22
C LEU A 148 -5.06 -20.34 -3.19
N HIS A 149 -5.59 -19.93 -2.04
CA HIS A 149 -6.00 -20.82 -0.94
C HIS A 149 -7.52 -21.03 -0.88
N ASP A 150 -8.21 -20.90 -2.01
CA ASP A 150 -9.64 -21.22 -2.21
C ASP A 150 -10.55 -20.58 -1.14
N ALA A 151 -10.27 -19.33 -0.75
CA ALA A 151 -11.14 -18.58 0.13
C ALA A 151 -12.52 -18.37 -0.53
N GLY A 152 -13.59 -18.41 0.27
CA GLY A 152 -14.95 -18.20 -0.25
C GLY A 152 -15.11 -16.86 -0.97
N GLU A 153 -15.91 -16.83 -2.03
CA GLU A 153 -16.11 -15.64 -2.88
C GLU A 153 -16.53 -14.40 -2.07
N ASP A 154 -17.42 -14.57 -1.10
CA ASP A 154 -17.87 -13.50 -0.20
C ASP A 154 -16.72 -12.87 0.60
N LEU A 155 -15.73 -13.65 0.99
CA LEU A 155 -14.56 -13.16 1.72
C LEU A 155 -13.61 -12.44 0.76
N ILE A 156 -13.34 -13.02 -0.40
CA ILE A 156 -12.51 -12.38 -1.44
C ILE A 156 -13.11 -11.03 -1.84
N GLN A 157 -14.43 -10.95 -2.01
CA GLN A 157 -15.12 -9.72 -2.36
C GLN A 157 -15.00 -8.67 -1.25
N SER A 158 -15.11 -9.05 0.03
CA SER A 158 -14.90 -8.10 1.12
C SER A 158 -13.47 -7.60 1.25
N ILE A 159 -12.46 -8.45 0.98
CA ILE A 159 -11.06 -8.00 0.90
C ILE A 159 -10.90 -6.97 -0.23
N LYS A 160 -11.47 -7.25 -1.41
CA LYS A 160 -11.43 -6.34 -2.57
C LYS A 160 -12.14 -5.02 -2.28
N GLU A 161 -13.29 -5.06 -1.62
CA GLU A 161 -14.05 -3.86 -1.22
C GLU A 161 -13.29 -3.01 -0.21
N LEU A 162 -12.66 -3.65 0.77
CA LEU A 162 -11.81 -2.97 1.74
C LEU A 162 -10.62 -2.28 1.06
N ALA A 163 -9.91 -3.02 0.19
CA ALA A 163 -8.83 -2.46 -0.61
C ALA A 163 -9.31 -1.28 -1.47
N LYS A 164 -10.42 -1.43 -2.19
CA LYS A 164 -10.99 -0.34 -3.01
C LYS A 164 -11.38 0.88 -2.16
N GLY A 165 -11.96 0.66 -0.99
CA GLY A 165 -12.33 1.71 -0.05
C GLY A 165 -11.12 2.51 0.45
N MET A 166 -9.99 1.84 0.67
CA MET A 166 -8.75 2.42 1.19
C MET A 166 -7.80 2.96 0.11
N LYS A 167 -7.91 2.51 -1.15
CA LYS A 167 -6.99 2.89 -2.24
C LYS A 167 -7.38 4.22 -2.87
N TYR A 168 -6.47 5.17 -2.93
CA TYR A 168 -6.64 6.48 -3.53
C TYR A 168 -5.92 6.60 -4.88
N THR A 169 -4.66 6.16 -4.93
CA THR A 169 -3.81 6.35 -6.10
C THR A 169 -2.64 5.37 -6.09
N TYR A 170 -2.11 5.10 -7.28
CA TYR A 170 -0.79 4.48 -7.46
C TYR A 170 0.35 5.52 -7.51
N ASP A 171 0.02 6.81 -7.66
CA ASP A 171 0.97 7.92 -7.72
C ASP A 171 1.43 8.33 -6.31
N PHE A 172 2.24 7.47 -5.67
CA PHE A 172 2.83 7.75 -4.37
C PHE A 172 4.24 7.14 -4.25
N THR A 173 5.00 7.61 -3.26
CA THR A 173 6.32 7.08 -2.93
C THR A 173 6.31 6.31 -1.60
N PHE A 174 7.15 5.29 -1.50
CA PHE A 174 7.41 4.56 -0.25
C PHE A 174 8.91 4.35 -0.07
N ARG A 175 9.36 4.23 1.18
CA ARG A 175 10.78 4.01 1.49
C ARG A 175 11.18 2.61 1.06
N ASP A 176 12.33 2.52 0.41
CA ASP A 176 12.99 1.25 0.17
C ASP A 176 13.89 0.91 1.34
N GLN A 177 13.53 -0.13 2.08
CA GLN A 177 14.32 -0.62 3.22
C GLN A 177 15.36 -1.66 2.79
N TRP A 178 15.65 -1.74 1.48
CA TRP A 178 16.58 -2.70 0.88
C TRP A 178 18.00 -2.15 0.67
N ILE A 179 18.36 -1.03 1.30
CA ILE A 179 19.77 -0.64 1.30
C ILE A 179 20.53 -1.52 2.29
N PRO A 180 21.66 -2.12 1.89
CA PRO A 180 22.61 -2.71 2.81
C PRO A 180 22.94 -1.73 3.94
N TYR A 181 22.92 -2.23 5.18
CA TYR A 181 23.09 -1.46 6.42
C TYR A 181 24.32 -0.54 6.44
N ASN A 182 25.26 -0.70 5.52
CA ASN A 182 26.51 0.03 5.35
C ASN A 182 26.39 1.39 4.61
N HIS A 183 25.23 1.77 4.05
CA HIS A 183 25.03 3.07 3.39
C HIS A 183 23.98 3.94 4.12
N TYR A 184 24.35 4.49 5.28
CA TYR A 184 23.42 5.17 6.21
C TYR A 184 22.98 6.60 5.87
N CYS A 185 23.39 7.20 4.75
CA CYS A 185 23.12 8.63 4.54
C CYS A 185 21.80 8.91 3.81
N VAL A 186 21.23 7.96 3.07
CA VAL A 186 20.08 8.22 2.20
C VAL A 186 19.18 7.00 2.15
N LEU A 187 17.94 7.11 2.62
CA LEU A 187 16.91 6.07 2.41
C LEU A 187 16.11 6.43 1.15
N PRO A 188 16.34 5.77 0.01
CA PRO A 188 15.70 6.13 -1.23
C PRO A 188 14.23 5.74 -1.14
N CYS A 189 13.42 6.46 -1.90
CA CYS A 189 12.04 6.12 -2.05
C CYS A 189 11.81 5.50 -3.44
N ILE A 190 10.86 4.58 -3.53
CA ILE A 190 10.40 4.03 -4.81
C ILE A 190 9.06 4.68 -5.14
N HIS A 191 8.92 5.13 -6.38
CA HIS A 191 7.66 5.58 -6.93
C HIS A 191 6.78 4.39 -7.31
N TYR A 192 5.70 4.13 -6.57
CA TYR A 192 4.91 2.91 -6.69
C TYR A 192 4.34 2.68 -8.10
N LYS A 193 3.89 3.75 -8.77
CA LYS A 193 3.37 3.65 -10.14
C LYS A 193 4.41 3.20 -11.17
N THR A 194 5.69 3.53 -10.99
CA THR A 194 6.69 3.49 -12.06
C THR A 194 7.94 2.68 -11.74
N GLY A 195 8.24 2.40 -10.46
CA GLY A 195 9.48 1.76 -10.03
C GLY A 195 10.68 2.70 -9.93
N LYS A 196 10.55 3.96 -10.36
CA LYS A 196 11.67 4.92 -10.31
C LYS A 196 12.06 5.22 -8.87
N TYR A 197 13.35 5.16 -8.59
CA TYR A 197 13.88 5.65 -7.33
C TYR A 197 13.90 7.18 -7.29
N THR A 198 13.58 7.73 -6.14
CA THR A 198 13.74 9.13 -5.77
C THR A 198 14.60 9.20 -4.51
N ASP A 199 15.11 10.39 -4.20
CA ASP A 199 15.97 10.59 -3.04
C ASP A 199 17.21 9.67 -3.08
N ILE A 200 17.89 9.55 -4.23
CA ILE A 200 19.16 8.81 -4.38
C ILE A 200 20.39 9.74 -4.51
N SER A 201 20.21 11.04 -4.23
CA SER A 201 21.25 12.09 -4.35
C SER A 201 22.04 11.99 -5.68
N ASN A 202 23.37 12.09 -5.65
CA ASN A 202 24.25 11.98 -6.82
C ASN A 202 24.76 10.54 -7.04
N TYR A 203 24.17 9.54 -6.37
CA TYR A 203 24.55 8.14 -6.51
C TYR A 203 23.79 7.49 -7.66
N SER A 204 24.46 6.56 -8.34
CA SER A 204 23.78 5.61 -9.23
C SER A 204 23.09 4.51 -8.42
N LEU A 205 22.20 3.75 -9.07
CA LEU A 205 21.61 2.56 -8.45
C LEU A 205 22.69 1.52 -8.10
N GLU A 206 23.69 1.36 -8.96
CA GLU A 206 24.82 0.46 -8.74
C GLU A 206 25.64 0.85 -7.51
N ASP A 207 25.91 2.15 -7.32
CA ASP A 207 26.63 2.66 -6.14
C ASP A 207 25.90 2.35 -4.81
N LEU A 208 24.58 2.21 -4.87
CA LEU A 208 23.72 1.90 -3.73
C LEU A 208 23.38 0.40 -3.62
N GLY A 209 23.87 -0.43 -4.55
CA GLY A 209 23.52 -1.85 -4.63
C GLY A 209 22.04 -2.10 -4.94
N LEU A 210 21.37 -1.16 -5.62
CA LEU A 210 19.96 -1.22 -5.99
C LEU A 210 19.80 -1.75 -7.42
N GLU A 211 18.82 -2.62 -7.62
CA GLU A 211 18.38 -3.05 -8.95
C GLU A 211 17.40 -2.04 -9.57
N GLU A 212 17.35 -2.00 -10.90
CA GLU A 212 16.29 -1.29 -11.62
C GLU A 212 14.95 -2.03 -11.46
N LEU A 213 13.89 -1.27 -11.17
CA LEU A 213 12.55 -1.81 -10.95
C LEU A 213 11.63 -1.53 -12.12
N HIS A 214 10.92 -2.57 -12.56
CA HIS A 214 9.92 -2.46 -13.61
C HIS A 214 8.57 -2.96 -13.12
N VAL A 215 7.50 -2.25 -13.49
CA VAL A 215 6.14 -2.70 -13.20
C VAL A 215 5.86 -4.00 -13.94
N VAL A 216 5.48 -5.04 -13.20
CA VAL A 216 5.11 -6.30 -13.80
C VAL A 216 3.67 -6.24 -14.32
N LYS A 217 3.46 -6.78 -15.53
CA LYS A 217 2.12 -6.87 -16.13
C LYS A 217 1.23 -7.89 -15.41
N CYS A 218 1.84 -8.97 -14.92
CA CYS A 218 1.16 -9.97 -14.12
C CYS A 218 2.00 -10.31 -12.88
N ARG A 219 1.51 -9.95 -11.69
CA ARG A 219 2.18 -10.24 -10.42
C ARG A 219 2.14 -11.73 -10.11
N TRP A 220 0.98 -12.37 -10.26
CA TRP A 220 0.81 -13.78 -9.96
C TRP A 220 0.19 -14.51 -11.16
N PRO A 221 0.92 -15.40 -11.84
CA PRO A 221 0.45 -16.09 -13.04
C PRO A 221 -0.76 -17.01 -12.81
N GLY A 222 -0.99 -17.46 -11.57
CA GLY A 222 -2.16 -18.28 -11.21
C GLY A 222 -3.48 -17.50 -11.14
N ARG A 223 -3.43 -16.16 -11.29
CA ARG A 223 -4.61 -15.29 -11.35
C ARG A 223 -5.24 -15.35 -12.74
N VAL A 224 -5.98 -16.41 -13.02
CA VAL A 224 -6.82 -16.47 -14.23
C VAL A 224 -8.18 -15.86 -13.89
N ASP A 225 -8.35 -14.56 -14.11
CA ASP A 225 -9.68 -13.96 -14.06
C ASP A 225 -10.52 -14.57 -15.20
N GLN A 226 -11.62 -15.28 -14.86
CA GLN A 226 -12.46 -16.02 -15.81
C GLN A 226 -13.14 -15.15 -16.91
N ASN A 227 -12.93 -13.82 -16.89
CA ASN A 227 -13.56 -12.89 -17.82
C ASN A 227 -12.61 -12.09 -18.73
N ASN A 228 -11.29 -12.28 -18.70
CA ASN A 228 -10.40 -11.79 -19.76
C ASN A 228 -8.98 -12.31 -19.58
N SER A 229 -8.41 -12.88 -20.64
CA SER A 229 -7.04 -13.41 -20.75
C SER A 229 -5.95 -12.32 -20.73
N GLN A 230 -6.15 -11.26 -19.94
CA GLN A 230 -5.20 -10.16 -19.79
C GLN A 230 -5.14 -9.78 -18.32
N CYS A 231 -4.01 -10.07 -17.67
CA CYS A 231 -3.67 -9.47 -16.39
C CYS A 231 -3.72 -7.94 -16.59
N TYR A 232 -4.76 -7.30 -16.06
CA TYR A 232 -5.05 -5.91 -16.33
C TYR A 232 -3.91 -5.01 -15.83
N LEU A 233 -3.43 -4.16 -16.73
CA LEU A 233 -2.76 -2.91 -16.38
C LEU A 233 -3.77 -2.04 -15.62
N LEU A 234 -3.49 -1.81 -14.33
CA LEU A 234 -3.98 -0.67 -13.56
C LEU A 234 -2.85 0.37 -13.43
#